data_AF-A0A958ISQ7-F1
#
_entry.id   AF-A0A958ISQ7-F1
#
_cell.length_a   1.000
_cell.length_b   1.000
_cell.length_c   1.000
_cell.angle_alpha   90.00
_cell.angle_beta   90.00
_cell.angle_gamma   90.00
#
_symmetry.space_group_name_H-M   'P 1'
#
loop_
_entity.id
_entity.type
_entity.pdbx_description
1 polymer ?
#
loop_
_entity_poly.entity_id
_entity_poly.type
_entity_poly.pdbx_seq_one_letter_code
_entity_poly.pdbx_strand_id
1 'polypeptide(L)'
;MRLSSSFAIALMLFFIGLFGSTVLLGQNRLEDFYTIRSQTSQGLTIDFVFDEINVSSSASATMFEIPGLAYNYVGGRPLLPVLTLPLTLPEGKVTATIQIENSQMYPGQFPPAFQDVPNNPAETRNAQEERLARENPPVPYKQGY
;
A
#
# COMPACT_ATOMS: atom_id res chain seq x y z
N MET A 1 41.75 37.46 16.77
CA MET A 1 41.99 36.01 16.77
C MET A 1 41.79 35.49 15.36
N ARG A 2 42.86 35.07 14.66
CA ARG A 2 42.76 34.46 13.33
C ARG A 2 42.59 32.96 13.54
N LEU A 3 41.41 32.41 13.23
CA LEU A 3 41.26 30.96 13.13
C LEU A 3 42.22 30.48 12.04
N SER A 4 43.08 29.51 12.36
CA SER A 4 43.93 28.88 11.35
C SER A 4 43.04 28.13 10.36
N SER A 5 43.39 28.19 9.07
CA SER A 5 42.67 27.49 7.99
C SER A 5 42.50 25.99 8.29
N SER A 6 43.45 25.39 9.01
CA SER A 6 43.39 23.99 9.45
C SER A 6 42.25 23.70 10.44
N PHE A 7 41.88 24.65 11.29
CA PHE A 7 40.79 24.47 12.26
C PHE A 7 39.41 24.49 11.58
N ALA A 8 39.24 25.34 10.55
CA ALA A 8 38.01 25.40 9.78
C ALA A 8 37.77 24.12 8.97
N ILE A 9 38.83 23.52 8.41
CA ILE A 9 38.75 22.25 7.66
C ILE A 9 38.39 21.10 8.59
N ALA A 10 38.98 21.03 9.79
CA ALA A 10 38.66 19.99 10.76
C ALA A 10 37.21 20.07 11.25
N LEU A 11 36.68 21.29 11.45
CA LEU A 11 35.28 21.50 11.82
C LEU A 11 34.33 21.06 10.70
N MET A 12 34.65 21.38 9.44
CA MET A 12 33.85 20.98 8.29
C MET A 12 33.80 19.45 8.13
N LEU A 13 34.93 18.75 8.30
CA LEU A 13 34.97 17.28 8.26
C LEU A 13 34.20 16.64 9.42
N PHE A 14 34.24 17.24 10.61
CA PHE A 14 33.44 16.78 11.75
C PHE A 14 31.93 16.90 11.48
N PHE A 15 31.48 18.00 10.88
CA PHE A 15 30.09 18.15 10.46
C PHE A 15 29.70 17.19 9.32
N ILE A 16 30.56 16.93 8.35
CA ILE A 16 30.29 15.93 7.30
C ILE A 16 30.20 14.52 7.91
N GLY A 17 30.99 14.19 8.92
CA GLY A 17 30.89 12.91 9.64
C GLY A 17 29.60 12.77 10.47
N LEU A 18 29.14 13.86 11.10
CA LEU A 18 27.92 13.89 11.90
C LEU A 18 26.63 13.94 11.06
N PHE A 19 26.66 14.58 9.90
CA PHE A 19 25.51 14.61 8.97
C PHE A 19 25.54 13.47 7.94
N GLY A 20 26.70 12.87 7.65
CA GLY A 20 26.83 11.74 6.74
C GLY A 20 26.35 10.41 7.34
N SER A 21 26.27 10.32 8.67
CA SER A 21 25.83 9.10 9.38
C SER A 21 24.31 8.97 9.51
N THR A 22 23.53 10.03 9.26
CA THR A 22 22.06 9.98 9.35
C THR A 22 21.35 9.50 8.08
N VAL A 23 22.09 9.22 7.00
CA VAL A 23 21.52 8.76 5.72
C VAL A 23 21.56 7.22 5.57
N LEU A 24 21.94 6.48 6.62
CA LEU A 24 22.06 5.01 6.60
C LEU A 24 20.94 4.25 7.33
N LEU A 25 19.87 4.94 7.74
CA LEU A 25 18.71 4.28 8.35
C LEU A 25 17.63 4.03 7.30
N GLY A 26 17.50 2.78 6.87
CA GLY A 26 16.28 2.25 6.25
C GLY A 26 16.22 2.23 4.73
N GLN A 27 17.22 1.64 4.05
CA GLN A 27 16.94 1.07 2.72
C GLN A 27 16.29 -0.30 2.92
N ASN A 28 14.97 -0.33 3.11
CA ASN A 28 14.22 -1.59 3.05
C ASN A 28 14.40 -2.17 1.66
N ARG A 29 15.01 -3.34 1.55
CA ARG A 29 15.26 -3.99 0.27
C ARG A 29 14.03 -4.81 -0.08
N LEU A 30 13.70 -4.87 -1.37
CA LEU A 30 12.61 -5.72 -1.84
C LEU A 30 12.78 -7.18 -1.41
N GLU A 31 14.04 -7.62 -1.24
CA GLU A 31 14.48 -8.92 -0.75
C GLU A 31 13.93 -9.26 0.65
N ASP A 32 13.57 -8.24 1.45
CA ASP A 32 13.08 -8.43 2.81
C ASP A 32 11.60 -8.91 2.84
N PHE A 33 10.85 -8.72 1.75
CA PHE A 33 9.40 -9.01 1.70
C PHE A 33 9.05 -10.36 1.07
N TYR A 34 10.01 -11.06 0.48
CA TYR A 34 9.73 -12.32 -0.18
C TYR A 34 10.89 -13.30 -0.15
N THR A 35 10.57 -14.58 -0.28
CA THR A 35 11.55 -15.66 -0.46
C THR A 35 11.06 -16.59 -1.57
N ILE A 36 11.93 -16.87 -2.54
CA ILE A 36 11.65 -17.90 -3.55
C ILE A 36 11.90 -19.25 -2.91
N ARG A 37 10.83 -19.99 -2.61
CA ARG A 37 10.90 -21.31 -1.99
C ARG A 37 11.30 -22.38 -3.00
N SER A 38 10.79 -22.29 -4.22
CA SER A 38 11.12 -23.25 -5.29
C SER A 38 11.01 -22.61 -6.67
N GLN A 39 11.88 -23.02 -7.59
CA GLN A 39 11.84 -22.61 -8.99
C GLN A 39 12.08 -23.84 -9.88
N THR A 40 11.14 -24.11 -10.77
CA THR A 40 11.20 -25.20 -11.75
C THR A 40 10.90 -24.67 -13.15
N SER A 41 11.04 -25.51 -14.17
CA SER A 41 10.65 -25.15 -15.54
C SER A 41 9.14 -24.90 -15.73
N GLN A 42 8.31 -25.38 -14.79
CA GLN A 42 6.84 -25.32 -14.89
C GLN A 42 6.21 -24.35 -13.88
N GLY A 43 6.96 -23.90 -12.88
CA GLY A 43 6.39 -23.08 -11.81
C GLY A 43 7.42 -22.46 -10.88
N LEU A 44 6.96 -21.45 -10.14
CA LEU A 44 7.70 -20.68 -9.17
C LEU A 44 6.83 -20.58 -7.90
N THR A 45 7.39 -20.94 -6.76
CA THR A 45 6.75 -20.77 -5.45
C THR A 45 7.42 -19.61 -4.72
N ILE A 46 6.65 -18.59 -4.38
CA ILE A 46 7.12 -17.39 -3.68
C ILE A 46 6.37 -17.27 -2.36
N ASP A 47 7.12 -17.14 -1.28
CA ASP A 47 6.60 -16.79 0.04
C ASP A 47 6.69 -15.28 0.21
N PHE A 48 5.59 -14.66 0.62
CA PHE A 48 5.54 -13.24 0.92
C PHE A 48 5.36 -13.05 2.42
N VAL A 49 6.18 -12.17 3.02
CA VAL A 49 6.16 -11.90 4.45
C VAL A 49 6.14 -10.38 4.65
N PHE A 50 5.22 -9.91 5.47
CA PHE A 50 5.03 -8.49 5.79
C PHE A 50 4.97 -8.35 7.31
N ASP A 51 6.14 -8.17 7.93
CA ASP A 51 6.27 -8.18 9.40
C ASP A 51 5.76 -6.89 10.06
N GLU A 52 5.92 -5.76 9.37
CA GLU A 52 5.57 -4.43 9.90
C GLU A 52 4.46 -3.79 9.07
N ILE A 53 3.36 -3.47 9.74
CA ILE A 53 2.24 -2.70 9.19
C ILE A 53 1.98 -1.51 10.11
N ASN A 54 2.19 -0.31 9.57
CA ASN A 54 1.83 0.93 10.23
C ASN A 54 0.41 1.32 9.82
N VAL A 55 -0.48 1.49 10.80
CA VAL A 55 -1.86 1.93 10.55
C VAL A 55 -2.00 3.36 11.07
N SER A 56 -2.27 4.29 10.17
CA SER A 56 -2.59 5.67 10.53
C SER A 56 -4.06 5.95 10.22
N SER A 57 -4.76 6.58 11.17
CA SER A 57 -6.16 6.95 11.01
C SER A 57 -6.31 8.45 11.24
N SER A 58 -6.94 9.11 10.28
CA SER A 58 -7.37 10.50 10.34
C SER A 58 -8.89 10.58 10.38
N ALA A 59 -9.46 11.75 10.68
CA ALA A 59 -10.90 11.95 10.64
C ALA A 59 -11.55 11.65 9.27
N SER A 60 -10.75 11.63 8.20
CA SER A 60 -11.19 11.48 6.81
C SER A 60 -10.82 10.17 6.15
N ALA A 61 -9.82 9.44 6.67
CA ALA A 61 -9.29 8.24 6.04
C ALA A 61 -8.40 7.42 6.98
N THR A 62 -8.41 6.10 6.81
CA THR A 62 -7.42 5.17 7.35
C THR A 62 -6.45 4.78 6.23
N MET A 63 -5.16 4.83 6.53
CA MET A 63 -4.07 4.47 5.63
C MET A 63 -3.23 3.35 6.24
N PHE A 64 -2.93 2.35 5.39
CA PHE A 64 -2.04 1.25 5.71
C PHE A 64 -0.70 1.50 5.04
N GLU A 65 0.37 1.50 5.83
CA GLU A 65 1.73 1.67 5.36
C GLU A 65 2.56 0.43 5.70
N ILE A 66 3.23 -0.10 4.69
CA ILE A 66 4.27 -1.13 4.85
C ILE A 66 5.58 -0.47 4.41
N PRO A 67 6.51 -0.18 5.34
CA PRO A 67 7.72 0.56 5.02
C PRO A 67 8.49 -0.07 3.86
N GLY A 68 8.79 0.69 2.80
CA GLY A 68 9.53 0.19 1.65
C GLY A 68 8.69 -0.38 0.50
N LEU A 69 7.36 -0.47 0.66
CA LEU A 69 6.45 -0.75 -0.45
C LEU A 69 5.97 0.54 -1.13
N ALA A 70 5.70 0.44 -2.43
CA ALA A 70 5.05 1.50 -3.20
C ALA A 70 3.53 1.47 -2.98
N TYR A 71 2.81 2.47 -3.46
CA TYR A 71 1.35 2.55 -3.35
C TYR A 71 0.66 2.55 -4.72
N ASN A 72 -0.56 2.02 -4.78
CA ASN A 72 -1.41 2.13 -5.97
C ASN A 72 -2.13 3.50 -6.03
N TYR A 73 -1.64 4.43 -6.84
CA TYR A 73 -2.33 5.70 -7.04
C TYR A 73 -3.45 5.57 -8.08
N VAL A 74 -4.65 5.22 -7.62
CA VAL A 74 -5.85 5.17 -8.46
C VAL A 74 -6.94 6.06 -7.85
N GLY A 75 -7.35 7.10 -8.57
CA GLY A 75 -8.36 8.05 -8.10
C GLY A 75 -9.67 7.36 -7.71
N GLY A 76 -10.22 7.73 -6.55
CA GLY A 76 -11.47 7.16 -6.02
C GLY A 76 -11.35 5.75 -5.45
N ARG A 77 -10.14 5.18 -5.35
CA ARG A 77 -9.89 3.87 -4.71
C ARG A 77 -9.02 4.03 -3.47
N PRO A 78 -9.10 3.08 -2.52
CA PRO A 78 -8.18 3.07 -1.39
C PRO A 78 -6.72 2.98 -1.82
N LEU A 79 -5.87 3.71 -1.08
CA LEU A 79 -4.43 3.62 -1.20
C LEU A 79 -3.95 2.36 -0.47
N LEU A 80 -3.40 1.44 -1.22
CA LEU A 80 -2.91 0.13 -0.79
C LEU A 80 -1.42 0.02 -1.09
N PRO A 81 -0.63 -0.51 -0.15
CA PRO A 81 0.76 -0.85 -0.41
C PRO A 81 0.82 -2.03 -1.42
N VAL A 82 1.76 -1.95 -2.36
CA VAL A 82 1.96 -2.91 -3.44
C VAL A 82 3.43 -3.31 -3.53
N LEU A 83 3.67 -4.61 -3.49
CA LEU A 83 4.95 -5.22 -3.84
C LEU A 83 4.93 -5.62 -5.31
N THR A 84 5.91 -5.16 -6.08
CA THR A 84 6.07 -5.52 -7.50
C THR A 84 7.33 -6.36 -7.67
N LEU A 85 7.18 -7.61 -8.11
CA LEU A 85 8.29 -8.49 -8.40
C LEU A 85 8.44 -8.67 -9.92
N PRO A 86 9.54 -8.20 -10.53
CA PRO A 86 9.82 -8.50 -11.93
C PRO A 86 10.20 -9.97 -12.08
N LEU A 87 9.47 -10.70 -12.93
CA LEU A 87 9.77 -12.10 -13.25
C LEU A 87 10.23 -12.20 -14.71
N THR A 88 11.34 -12.91 -14.92
CA THR A 88 11.82 -13.23 -16.27
C THR A 88 11.10 -14.48 -16.76
N LEU A 89 10.27 -14.32 -17.78
CA LEU A 89 9.55 -15.41 -18.42
C LEU A 89 10.30 -15.87 -19.68
N PRO A 90 10.22 -17.17 -20.05
CA PRO A 90 10.81 -17.66 -21.29
C PRO A 90 10.12 -17.03 -22.51
N GLU A 91 10.85 -16.95 -23.62
CA GLU A 91 10.32 -16.42 -24.88
C GLU A 91 9.16 -17.26 -25.42
N GLY A 92 8.16 -16.59 -26.01
CA GLY A 92 6.98 -17.23 -26.59
C GLY A 92 5.67 -16.83 -25.92
N LYS A 93 4.57 -17.53 -26.25
CA LYS A 93 3.26 -17.28 -25.65
C LYS A 93 3.19 -17.95 -24.28
N VAL A 94 3.37 -17.17 -23.23
CA VAL A 94 3.29 -17.64 -21.84
C VAL A 94 1.88 -17.40 -21.30
N THR A 95 1.30 -18.42 -20.69
CA THR A 95 0.10 -18.30 -19.85
C THR A 95 0.53 -18.58 -18.42
N ALA A 96 0.35 -17.61 -17.53
CA ALA A 96 0.67 -17.75 -16.12
C ALA A 96 -0.61 -17.84 -15.31
N THR A 97 -0.65 -18.78 -14.37
CA THR A 97 -1.71 -18.90 -13.37
C THR A 97 -1.09 -18.63 -12.01
N ILE A 98 -1.75 -17.80 -11.21
CA ILE A 98 -1.35 -17.52 -9.83
C ILE A 98 -2.29 -18.29 -8.92
N GLN A 99 -1.72 -19.11 -8.04
CA GLN A 99 -2.46 -19.83 -7.01
C GLN A 99 -1.92 -19.47 -5.64
N ILE A 100 -2.83 -19.18 -4.71
CA ILE A 100 -2.49 -18.91 -3.31
C ILE A 100 -2.58 -20.23 -2.57
N GLU A 101 -1.42 -20.79 -2.18
CA GLU A 101 -1.37 -22.05 -1.42
C GLU A 101 -1.72 -21.84 0.05
N ASN A 102 -1.26 -20.75 0.64
CA ASN A 102 -1.47 -20.41 2.04
C ASN A 102 -1.62 -18.90 2.19
N SER A 103 -2.48 -18.48 3.11
CA SER A 103 -2.66 -17.09 3.49
C SER A 103 -2.85 -17.03 5.00
N GLN A 104 -2.06 -16.17 5.65
CA GLN A 104 -2.23 -15.87 7.07
C GLN A 104 -2.67 -14.41 7.18
N MET A 105 -3.70 -14.18 7.99
CA MET A 105 -4.10 -12.83 8.32
C MET A 105 -3.14 -12.26 9.37
N TYR A 106 -2.79 -10.99 9.22
CA TYR A 106 -1.97 -10.29 10.21
C TYR A 106 -2.65 -10.38 11.59
N PRO A 107 -1.91 -10.73 12.66
CA PRO A 107 -2.46 -10.80 14.00
C PRO A 107 -2.70 -9.38 14.54
N GLY A 108 -3.87 -8.81 14.23
CA GLY A 108 -4.25 -7.48 14.71
C GLY A 108 -5.75 -7.22 14.52
N GLN A 109 -6.35 -6.44 15.43
CA GLN A 109 -7.65 -5.85 15.17
C GLN A 109 -7.45 -4.62 14.29
N PHE A 110 -7.82 -4.74 13.03
CA PHE A 110 -7.88 -3.59 12.14
C PHE A 110 -9.08 -2.74 12.52
N PRO A 111 -8.93 -1.41 12.72
CA PRO A 111 -10.09 -0.54 12.77
C PRO A 111 -10.87 -0.71 11.46
N PRO A 112 -12.21 -0.57 11.47
CA PRO A 112 -13.02 -0.64 10.26
C PRO A 112 -12.59 0.49 9.31
N ALA A 113 -11.65 0.17 8.42
CA ALA A 113 -11.03 1.11 7.48
C ALA A 113 -11.83 1.24 6.18
N PHE A 114 -12.68 0.24 5.92
CA PHE A 114 -13.52 0.16 4.74
C PHE A 114 -14.97 0.00 5.18
N GLN A 115 -15.86 0.77 4.56
CA GLN A 115 -17.28 0.43 4.60
C GLN A 115 -17.46 -0.78 3.70
N ASP A 116 -18.21 -1.79 4.15
CA ASP A 116 -18.60 -2.92 3.31
C ASP A 116 -19.37 -2.37 2.10
N VAL A 117 -18.68 -2.24 0.97
CA VAL A 117 -19.35 -2.04 -0.30
C VAL A 117 -19.75 -3.44 -0.75
N PRO A 118 -21.05 -3.76 -0.82
CA PRO A 118 -21.47 -5.09 -1.22
C PRO A 118 -20.85 -5.44 -2.58
N ASN A 119 -20.14 -6.57 -2.63
CA ASN A 119 -19.41 -7.05 -3.81
C ASN A 119 -20.37 -7.61 -4.89
N ASN A 120 -21.67 -7.40 -4.72
CA ASN A 120 -22.73 -7.81 -5.60
C ASN A 120 -23.23 -6.58 -6.40
N PRO A 121 -23.07 -6.55 -7.74
CA PRO A 121 -23.49 -5.42 -8.57
C PRO A 121 -24.97 -5.05 -8.42
N ALA A 122 -25.83 -6.00 -8.05
CA ALA A 122 -27.25 -5.78 -7.80
C ALA A 122 -27.49 -4.98 -6.51
N GLU A 123 -26.72 -5.24 -5.45
CA GLU A 123 -26.83 -4.53 -4.18
C GLU A 123 -26.25 -3.12 -4.27
N THR A 124 -25.21 -2.92 -5.09
CA THR A 124 -24.65 -1.59 -5.39
C THR A 124 -25.67 -0.68 -6.10
N ARG A 125 -26.44 -1.23 -7.05
CA ARG A 125 -27.52 -0.48 -7.73
C ARG A 125 -28.62 -0.07 -6.77
N ASN A 126 -29.10 -1.01 -5.95
CA ASN A 126 -30.16 -0.72 -4.98
C ASN A 126 -29.72 0.32 -3.95
N ALA A 127 -28.47 0.25 -3.46
CA ALA A 127 -27.93 1.24 -2.54
C ALA A 127 -27.75 2.63 -3.18
N GLN A 128 -27.45 2.70 -4.49
CA GLN A 128 -27.40 3.96 -5.23
C GLN A 128 -28.79 4.55 -5.47
N GLU A 129 -29.77 3.73 -5.84
CA GLU A 129 -31.17 4.15 -6.02
C GLU A 129 -31.77 4.66 -4.70
N GLU A 130 -31.48 4.00 -3.58
CA GLU A 130 -31.95 4.42 -2.27
C GLU A 130 -31.31 5.74 -1.80
N ARG A 131 -30.02 5.96 -2.12
CA ARG A 131 -29.36 7.26 -1.87
C ARG A 131 -29.97 8.38 -2.72
N LEU A 132 -30.20 8.12 -4.01
CA LEU A 132 -30.82 9.09 -4.94
C LEU A 132 -32.26 9.45 -4.51
N ALA A 133 -33.03 8.49 -4.01
CA ALA A 133 -34.39 8.71 -3.50
C ALA A 133 -34.42 9.53 -2.20
N ARG A 134 -33.38 9.45 -1.36
CA ARG A 134 -33.25 10.30 -0.16
C ARG A 134 -32.83 11.72 -0.50
N GLU A 135 -31.98 11.89 -1.51
CA GLU A 135 -31.52 13.22 -1.95
C GLU A 135 -32.59 13.97 -2.76
N ASN A 136 -33.46 13.24 -3.49
CA ASN A 136 -34.57 13.81 -4.24
C ASN A 136 -35.91 13.15 -3.86
N PRO A 137 -36.48 13.49 -2.69
CA PRO A 137 -37.76 12.94 -2.29
C PRO A 137 -38.86 13.34 -3.30
N PRO A 138 -39.75 12.42 -3.68
CA PRO A 138 -40.80 12.72 -4.64
C PRO A 138 -41.72 13.82 -4.08
N VAL A 139 -41.94 14.87 -4.88
CA VAL A 139 -42.81 15.98 -4.52
C VAL A 139 -44.26 15.45 -4.44
N PRO A 140 -44.95 15.58 -3.30
CA PRO A 140 -46.32 15.09 -3.18
C PRO A 140 -47.23 15.87 -4.15
N TYR A 141 -47.89 15.14 -5.04
CA TYR A 141 -48.91 15.70 -5.93
C TYR A 141 -50.06 16.24 -5.07
N LYS A 142 -50.28 17.55 -5.11
CA LYS A 142 -51.50 18.16 -4.56
C LYS A 142 -52.67 17.73 -5.44
N GLN A 143 -53.54 16.87 -4.91
CA GLN A 143 -54.86 16.66 -5.49
C GLN A 143 -55.66 17.96 -5.35
N GLY A 144 -55.95 18.61 -6.48
CA GLY A 144 -56.90 19.72 -6.54
C GLY A 144 -58.32 19.17 -6.43
N TYR A 145 -59.08 19.72 -5.48
CA TYR A 145 -60.54 19.61 -5.43
C TYR A 145 -61.17 20.71 -6.29
#